data_AF-A0A7I8K6K4-F1
#
_entry.id   AF-A0A7I8K6K4-F1
#
_cell.length_a   1.000
_cell.length_b   1.000
_cell.length_c   1.000
_cell.angle_alpha   90.00
_cell.angle_beta   90.00
_cell.angle_gamma   90.00
#
_symmetry.space_group_name_H-M   'P 1'
#
loop_
_entity.id
_entity.type
_entity.pdbx_description
1 polymer ?
#
loop_
_entity_poly.entity_id
_entity_poly.type
_entity_poly.pdbx_seq_one_letter_code
_entity_poly.pdbx_strand_id
1 'polypeptide(L)'
;MRKVFSILSTNSLHINAKKCRFGESKLEYLVGKEKISATTNWPIPRNLKELRGFLGLTRYYRKFIANYASIAWPLTQLLRKDVFYWLGETQAAFSTLKQAMTLALVLALPNFSQEFIMETDAFGSGVGAVLM
;
A
#
# COMPACT_ATOMS: atom_id res chain seq x y z
N MET A 1 -11.84 -14.38 -24.64
CA MET A 1 -13.07 -13.82 -24.01
C MET A 1 -14.27 -14.77 -24.01
N ARG A 2 -14.69 -15.37 -25.14
CA ARG A 2 -15.86 -16.28 -25.19
C ARG A 2 -15.83 -17.44 -24.17
N LYS A 3 -14.66 -18.05 -23.95
CA LYS A 3 -14.47 -19.13 -22.96
C LYS A 3 -14.71 -18.67 -21.52
N VAL A 4 -14.29 -17.45 -21.17
CA VAL A 4 -14.51 -16.87 -19.82
C VAL A 4 -16.00 -16.60 -19.58
N PHE A 5 -16.70 -16.02 -20.56
CA PHE A 5 -18.14 -15.76 -20.45
C PHE A 5 -18.98 -17.04 -20.39
N SER A 6 -18.58 -18.07 -21.13
CA SER A 6 -19.21 -19.40 -21.03
C SER A 6 -19.08 -19.96 -19.62
N ILE A 7 -17.88 -19.94 -19.01
CA ILE A 7 -17.68 -20.42 -17.65
C ILE A 7 -18.50 -19.62 -16.64
N LEU A 8 -18.54 -18.29 -16.76
CA LEU A 8 -19.35 -17.43 -15.88
C LEU A 8 -20.84 -17.77 -15.98
N SER A 9 -21.35 -17.96 -17.21
CA SER A 9 -22.74 -18.35 -17.44
C SER A 9 -23.08 -19.73 -16.89
N THR A 10 -22.19 -20.71 -17.04
CA THR A 10 -22.40 -22.07 -16.51
C THR A 10 -22.42 -22.09 -14.98
N ASN A 11 -21.71 -21.16 -14.33
CA ASN A 11 -21.66 -21.03 -12.87
C ASN A 11 -22.64 -19.99 -12.32
N SER A 12 -23.61 -19.50 -13.11
CA SER A 12 -24.59 -18.48 -12.70
C SER A 12 -23.94 -17.19 -12.15
N LEU A 13 -22.74 -16.84 -12.64
CA LEU A 13 -22.03 -15.62 -12.28
C LEU A 13 -22.38 -14.51 -13.27
N HIS A 14 -22.91 -13.41 -12.75
CA HIS A 14 -23.32 -12.26 -13.56
C HIS A 14 -22.23 -11.18 -13.59
N ILE A 15 -22.01 -10.62 -14.78
CA ILE A 15 -21.05 -9.54 -15.00
C ILE A 15 -21.74 -8.20 -14.77
N ASN A 16 -21.15 -7.32 -13.95
CA ASN A 16 -21.59 -5.94 -13.85
C ASN A 16 -21.03 -5.13 -15.04
N ALA A 17 -21.83 -5.01 -16.10
CA ALA A 17 -21.44 -4.33 -17.34
C ALA A 17 -20.95 -2.88 -17.11
N LYS A 18 -21.51 -2.16 -16.12
CA LYS A 18 -21.09 -0.78 -15.80
C LYS A 18 -19.65 -0.69 -15.30
N LYS A 19 -19.11 -1.77 -14.73
CA LYS A 19 -17.74 -1.84 -14.19
C LYS A 19 -16.77 -2.56 -15.12
N CYS A 20 -17.22 -3.01 -16.29
CA CYS A 20 -16.38 -3.78 -17.21
C CYS A 20 -15.87 -2.93 -18.36
N ARG A 21 -14.58 -3.11 -18.66
CA ARG A 21 -13.89 -2.55 -19.82
C ARG A 21 -13.29 -3.72 -20.59
N PHE A 22 -13.47 -3.77 -21.90
CA PHE A 22 -13.04 -4.89 -22.73
C PHE A 22 -12.23 -4.38 -23.92
N GLY A 23 -11.11 -5.03 -24.24
CA GLY A 23 -10.30 -4.69 -25.41
C GLY A 23 -9.50 -3.38 -25.29
N GLU A 24 -9.44 -2.79 -24.10
CA GLU A 24 -8.66 -1.57 -23.85
C GLU A 24 -7.17 -1.89 -23.70
N SER A 25 -6.32 -1.01 -24.24
CA SER A 25 -4.85 -1.10 -24.10
C SER A 25 -4.37 -0.76 -22.69
N LYS A 26 -5.19 -0.06 -21.91
CA LYS A 26 -4.94 0.31 -20.51
C LYS A 26 -6.19 0.08 -19.69
N LEU A 27 -6.04 -0.57 -18.55
CA LEU A 27 -7.13 -0.88 -17.64
C LEU A 27 -6.68 -0.57 -16.21
N GLU A 28 -7.48 0.16 -15.46
CA GLU A 28 -7.20 0.41 -14.04
C GLU A 28 -7.60 -0.82 -13.23
N TYR A 29 -6.62 -1.53 -12.68
CA TYR A 29 -6.84 -2.73 -11.88
C TYR A 29 -6.09 -2.62 -10.56
N LEU A 30 -6.83 -2.69 -9.45
CA LEU A 30 -6.38 -2.67 -8.05
C LEU A 30 -5.61 -1.42 -7.57
N VAL A 31 -4.82 -0.74 -8.39
CA VAL A 31 -4.04 0.46 -8.04
C VAL A 31 -4.10 1.48 -9.18
N GLY A 32 -4.91 2.52 -9.01
CA GLY A 32 -5.10 3.60 -9.99
C GLY A 32 -4.56 4.93 -9.49
N LYS A 33 -4.46 5.93 -10.39
CA LYS A 33 -3.93 7.28 -10.07
C LYS A 33 -4.68 7.96 -8.92
N GLU A 34 -5.97 7.69 -8.77
CA GLU A 34 -6.81 8.20 -7.68
C GLU A 34 -6.37 7.70 -6.30
N LYS A 35 -5.91 6.45 -6.19
CA LYS A 35 -5.40 5.91 -4.91
C LYS A 35 -4.07 6.54 -4.53
N ILE A 36 -3.25 6.87 -5.53
CA ILE A 36 -1.99 7.60 -5.34
C ILE A 36 -2.28 9.02 -4.85
N SER A 37 -3.18 9.76 -5.51
CA SER A 37 -3.52 11.13 -5.11
C SER A 37 -4.16 11.18 -3.72
N ALA A 38 -5.03 10.23 -3.38
CA ALA A 38 -5.62 10.10 -2.05
C ALA A 38 -4.55 9.85 -0.96
N THR A 39 -3.51 9.09 -1.28
CA THR A 39 -2.40 8.81 -0.34
C THR A 39 -1.48 10.03 -0.19
N THR A 40 -1.18 10.73 -1.29
CA THR A 40 -0.39 11.97 -1.27
C THR A 40 -1.10 13.10 -0.54
N ASN A 41 -2.43 13.19 -0.66
CA ASN A 41 -3.24 14.22 -0.01
C ASN A 41 -3.80 13.80 1.34
N TRP A 42 -3.33 12.68 1.90
CA TRP A 42 -3.82 12.20 3.19
C TRP A 42 -3.61 13.27 4.28
N PRO A 43 -4.67 13.66 5.01
CA PRO A 43 -4.59 14.72 6.00
C PRO A 43 -3.75 14.30 7.20
N ILE A 44 -3.10 15.26 7.86
CA ILE A 44 -2.36 14.99 9.09
C ILE A 44 -3.35 14.51 10.17
N PRO A 45 -3.16 13.31 10.74
CA PRO A 45 -4.04 12.79 11.79
C PRO A 45 -4.06 13.71 13.01
N ARG A 46 -5.24 14.07 13.48
CA ARG A 46 -5.43 14.92 14.68
C ARG A 46 -5.84 14.13 15.92
N ASN A 47 -6.20 12.86 15.74
CA ASN A 47 -6.63 11.98 16.81
C ASN A 47 -6.13 10.53 16.60
N LEU A 48 -6.23 9.73 17.65
CA LEU A 48 -5.82 8.32 17.63
C LEU A 48 -6.60 7.48 16.60
N LYS A 49 -7.86 7.81 16.32
CA LYS A 49 -8.69 7.06 15.37
C LYS A 49 -8.19 7.23 13.94
N GLU A 50 -7.90 8.47 13.54
CA GLU A 50 -7.31 8.81 12.24
C GLU A 50 -5.92 8.21 12.09
N LEU A 51 -5.10 8.26 13.14
CA LEU A 51 -3.77 7.66 13.13
C LEU A 51 -3.83 6.15 12.97
N ARG A 52 -4.75 5.47 13.66
CA ARG A 52 -5.01 4.03 13.47
C ARG A 52 -5.47 3.71 12.05
N GLY A 53 -6.33 4.54 11.47
CA GLY A 53 -6.77 4.39 10.08
C GLY A 53 -5.60 4.48 9.09
N PHE A 54 -4.74 5.48 9.25
CA PHE A 54 -3.53 5.65 8.44
C PHE A 54 -2.57 4.47 8.60
N LEU A 55 -2.25 4.07 9.84
CA LEU A 55 -1.36 2.94 10.11
C LEU A 55 -1.94 1.61 9.61
N GLY A 56 -3.27 1.45 9.67
CA GLY A 56 -3.96 0.27 9.11
C GLY A 56 -3.75 0.15 7.60
N LEU A 57 -3.92 1.25 6.86
CA LEU A 57 -3.70 1.26 5.41
C LEU A 57 -2.23 1.04 5.07
N THR A 58 -1.32 1.78 5.69
CA THR A 58 0.11 1.67 5.37
C THR A 58 0.68 0.29 5.72
N ARG A 59 0.14 -0.38 6.75
CA ARG A 59 0.52 -1.75 7.11
C ARG A 59 0.17 -2.77 6.02
N TYR A 60 -0.88 -2.56 5.23
CA TYR A 60 -1.21 -3.44 4.10
C TYR A 60 -0.10 -3.44 3.03
N TYR A 61 0.52 -2.28 2.81
CA TYR A 61 1.61 -2.09 1.84
C TYR A 61 3.01 -2.21 2.45
N ARG A 62 3.15 -2.59 3.72
CA ARG A 62 4.46 -2.65 4.43
C ARG A 62 5.53 -3.48 3.71
N LYS A 63 5.12 -4.52 2.97
CA LYS A 63 6.02 -5.39 2.20
C LYS A 63 6.71 -4.69 1.03
N PHE A 64 6.21 -3.53 0.65
CA PHE A 64 6.69 -2.70 -0.44
C PHE A 64 7.39 -1.43 0.06
N ILE A 65 7.51 -1.28 1.39
CA ILE A 65 8.11 -0.11 2.04
C ILE A 65 9.33 -0.60 2.81
N ALA A 66 10.52 -0.28 2.30
CA ALA A 66 11.76 -0.58 2.97
C ALA A 66 11.78 0.06 4.37
N ASN A 67 12.26 -0.67 5.37
CA ASN A 67 12.37 -0.22 6.76
C ASN A 67 11.06 0.31 7.36
N TYR A 68 9.90 -0.23 6.93
CA TYR A 68 8.58 0.19 7.42
C TYR A 68 8.49 0.27 8.93
N ALA A 69 9.01 -0.75 9.65
CA ALA A 69 8.94 -0.81 11.10
C ALA A 69 9.66 0.38 11.76
N SER A 70 10.85 0.73 11.27
CA SER A 70 11.64 1.85 11.77
C SER A 70 10.96 3.19 11.49
N ILE A 71 10.40 3.37 10.28
CA ILE A 71 9.71 4.61 9.90
C ILE A 71 8.39 4.77 10.66
N ALA A 72 7.64 3.68 10.85
CA ALA A 72 6.35 3.70 11.56
C ALA A 72 6.52 3.78 13.09
N TRP A 73 7.71 3.52 13.62
CA TRP A 73 7.94 3.45 15.06
C TRP A 73 7.45 4.70 15.82
N PRO A 74 7.81 5.95 15.44
CA PRO A 74 7.35 7.15 16.15
C PRO A 74 5.82 7.28 16.15
N LEU A 75 5.17 6.88 15.04
CA LEU A 75 3.71 6.90 14.92
C LEU A 75 3.05 5.81 15.78
N THR A 76 3.66 4.63 15.88
CA THR A 76 3.14 3.57 16.76
C THR A 76 3.30 3.89 18.25
N GLN A 77 4.31 4.68 18.64
CA GLN A 77 4.46 5.17 20.02
C GLN A 77 3.32 6.10 20.42
N LEU A 78 2.81 6.92 19.49
CA LEU A 78 1.64 7.78 19.74
C LEU A 78 0.37 6.97 20.06
N LEU A 79 0.28 5.71 19.62
CA LEU A 79 -0.87 4.86 19.94
C LEU A 79 -0.86 4.30 21.37
N ARG A 80 0.31 4.31 22.03
CA ARG A 80 0.51 3.75 23.38
C ARG A 80 0.35 4.77 24.49
N LYS A 81 0.56 6.05 24.20
CA LYS A 81 0.40 7.14 25.18
C LYS A 81 -1.05 7.63 25.13
N ASP A 82 -1.63 7.87 26.30
CA ASP A 82 -2.98 8.47 26.42
C ASP A 82 -3.04 9.92 25.93
N VAL A 83 -1.88 10.54 25.67
CA VAL A 83 -1.79 11.91 25.14
C VAL A 83 -1.14 11.91 23.75
N PHE A 84 -1.87 12.45 22.78
CA PHE A 84 -1.46 12.55 21.38
C PHE A 84 -0.58 13.79 21.16
N TYR A 85 0.75 13.61 21.25
CA TYR A 85 1.72 14.68 21.00
C TYR A 85 2.30 14.60 19.59
N TRP A 86 1.80 15.42 18.67
CA TRP A 86 2.36 15.53 17.33
C TRP A 86 3.62 16.41 17.34
N LEU A 87 4.79 15.80 17.28
CA LEU A 87 6.11 16.43 17.28
C LEU A 87 6.76 16.41 15.88
N GLY A 88 7.90 17.09 15.74
CA GLY A 88 8.67 17.11 14.50
C GLY A 88 9.05 15.70 13.99
N GLU A 89 9.44 14.80 14.90
CA GLU A 89 9.77 13.41 14.54
C GLU A 89 8.57 12.64 13.98
N THR A 90 7.38 12.83 14.57
CA THR A 90 6.16 12.17 14.08
C THR A 90 5.70 12.74 12.75
N GLN A 91 5.91 14.05 12.51
CA GLN A 91 5.66 14.67 11.21
C GLN A 91 6.63 14.15 10.14
N ALA A 92 7.91 14.00 10.48
CA ALA A 92 8.92 13.45 9.58
C ALA A 92 8.61 11.99 9.22
N ALA A 93 8.26 11.16 10.22
CA ALA A 93 7.81 9.78 10.02
C ALA A 93 6.57 9.70 9.12
N PHE A 94 5.58 10.57 9.34
CA PHE A 94 4.36 10.63 8.52
C PHE A 94 4.65 11.00 7.07
N SER A 95 5.47 12.03 6.83
CA SER A 95 5.86 12.46 5.49
C SER A 95 6.63 11.36 4.75
N THR A 96 7.57 10.71 5.43
CA THR A 96 8.38 9.62 4.86
C THR A 96 7.51 8.42 4.48
N LEU A 97 6.57 8.03 5.35
CA LEU A 97 5.59 6.97 5.05
C LEU A 97 4.67 7.32 3.87
N LYS A 98 4.22 8.56 3.75
CA LYS A 98 3.42 8.99 2.59
C LYS A 98 4.20 8.87 1.29
N GLN A 99 5.46 9.31 1.27
CA GLN A 99 6.31 9.20 0.09
C GLN A 99 6.57 7.73 -0.27
N ALA A 100 6.94 6.90 0.71
CA ALA A 100 7.19 5.48 0.47
C ALA A 100 5.93 4.73 -0.02
N MET A 101 4.75 5.09 0.50
CA MET A 101 3.48 4.57 0.01
C MET A 101 3.21 4.94 -1.45
N THR A 102 3.48 6.19 -1.84
CA THR A 102 3.33 6.62 -3.23
C THR A 102 4.24 5.82 -4.16
N LEU A 103 5.48 5.56 -3.76
CA LEU A 103 6.40 4.71 -4.53
C LEU A 103 5.93 3.25 -4.59
N ALA A 104 5.47 2.69 -3.46
CA ALA A 104 4.93 1.33 -3.40
C ALA A 104 3.70 1.14 -4.32
N LEU A 105 2.84 2.16 -4.43
CA LEU A 105 1.67 2.11 -5.31
C LEU A 105 2.01 2.26 -6.80
N VAL A 106 3.26 2.62 -7.13
CA VAL A 106 3.76 2.72 -8.52
C VAL A 106 4.44 1.42 -8.97
N LEU A 107 4.51 0.38 -8.12
CA LEU A 107 5.22 -0.86 -8.43
C LEU A 107 4.76 -1.50 -9.75
N ALA A 108 5.76 -1.72 -10.61
CA ALA A 108 5.62 -2.37 -11.89
C ALA A 108 5.27 -3.85 -11.72
N LEU A 109 4.64 -4.43 -12.75
CA LEU A 109 4.42 -5.88 -12.79
C LEU A 109 5.78 -6.60 -12.83
N PRO A 110 5.96 -7.66 -12.03
CA PRO A 110 7.20 -8.42 -12.04
C PRO A 110 7.45 -8.99 -13.44
N ASN A 111 8.63 -8.73 -13.99
CA ASN A 111 9.06 -9.30 -15.26
C ASN A 111 9.72 -10.66 -15.01
N PHE A 112 8.97 -11.75 -15.22
CA PHE A 112 9.46 -13.11 -15.01
C PHE A 112 10.59 -13.55 -15.97
N SER A 113 10.97 -12.70 -16.92
CA SER A 113 12.14 -12.94 -17.78
C SER A 113 13.45 -12.42 -17.16
N GLN A 114 13.37 -11.73 -16.02
CA GLN A 114 14.52 -11.20 -15.28
C GLN A 114 14.73 -12.01 -14.01
N GLU A 115 15.98 -12.07 -13.55
CA GLU A 115 16.32 -12.67 -12.27
C GLU A 115 15.84 -11.76 -11.13
N PHE A 116 15.14 -12.36 -10.16
CA PHE A 116 14.67 -11.62 -8.99
C PHE A 116 15.75 -11.66 -7.91
N ILE A 117 16.18 -10.47 -7.46
CA ILE A 117 17.19 -10.36 -6.40
C ILE A 117 16.46 -10.06 -5.09
N MET A 118 16.63 -10.95 -4.10
CA MET A 118 16.12 -10.74 -2.76
C MET A 118 17.26 -10.29 -1.85
N GLU A 119 17.18 -9.04 -1.40
CA GLU A 119 18.07 -8.52 -0.37
C GLU A 119 17.39 -8.65 0.99
N THR A 120 18.05 -9.30 1.94
CA THR A 120 17.54 -9.45 3.31
C THR A 120 18.53 -8.85 4.30
N ASP A 121 18.03 -8.02 5.20
CA ASP A 121 18.80 -7.48 6.33
C ASP A 121 18.09 -7.81 7.65
N ALA A 122 18.87 -8.11 8.69
CA ALA A 122 18.37 -8.49 10.00
C ALA A 122 19.17 -7.78 11.09
N PHE A 123 18.48 -7.10 11.99
CA PHE A 123 19.08 -6.48 13.17
C PHE A 123 18.20 -6.72 14.39
N GLY A 124 18.79 -7.29 15.45
CA GLY A 124 18.37 -7.36 16.88
C GLY A 124 16.91 -7.66 17.24
N SER A 125 15.96 -6.97 16.62
CA SER A 125 14.51 -7.03 16.85
C SER A 125 13.65 -7.06 15.57
N GLY A 126 14.25 -7.15 14.38
CA GLY A 126 13.50 -7.15 13.11
C GLY A 126 14.24 -7.74 11.91
N VAL A 127 13.46 -8.27 10.96
CA VAL A 127 13.92 -8.79 9.66
C VAL A 127 13.27 -7.95 8.56
N GLY A 128 14.07 -7.44 7.63
CA GLY A 128 13.65 -6.75 6.41
C GLY A 128 14.03 -7.56 5.18
N ALA A 129 13.14 -7.62 4.19
CA ALA A 129 13.42 -8.21 2.89
C ALA A 129 12.88 -7.30 1.79
N VAL A 130 13.66 -7.10 0.73
CA VAL A 130 13.29 -6.33 -0.46
C VAL A 130 13.47 -7.21 -1.68
N LEU A 131 12.46 -7.21 -2.56
CA LEU A 131 12.52 -7.85 -3.87
C LEU A 131 12.77 -6.77 -4.91
N MET A 132 13.87 -6.87 -5.64
CA MET A 132 14.20 -6.03 -6.80
C MET A 132 13.80 -6.72 -8.10
#